data_AF-A0A3S1N445-F1
#
_entry.id   AF-A0A3S1N445-F1
#
_cell.length_a   1.000
_cell.length_b   1.000
_cell.length_c   1.000
_cell.angle_alpha   90.00
_cell.angle_beta   90.00
_cell.angle_gamma   90.00
#
_symmetry.space_group_name_H-M   'P 1'
#
loop_
_entity.id
_entity.type
_entity.pdbx_description
1 polymer ?
#
loop_
_entity_poly.entity_id
_entity_poly.type
_entity_poly.pdbx_seq_one_letter_code
_entity_poly.pdbx_strand_id
1 'polypeptide(L)' 'WTVLTASAPVVLVAMAVGIGIALIQALTQIQEITLTFVPKIVAIMLVVALTGPFIGGQISAFTNVIFERIEHGF' A
#
# COMPACT_ATOMS: atom_id res chain seq x y z
N TRP A 1 0.75 17.87 1.27
CA TRP A 1 -0.52 17.33 1.80
C TRP A 1 -1.03 16.15 1.00
N THR A 2 -1.11 16.23 -0.34
CA THR A 2 -1.58 15.13 -1.20
C THR A 2 -0.89 13.79 -0.93
N VAL A 3 0.44 13.78 -0.76
CA VAL A 3 1.19 12.56 -0.41
C VAL A 3 0.75 11.95 0.92
N LEU A 4 0.42 12.77 1.92
CA LEU A 4 0.00 12.30 3.25
C LEU A 4 -1.39 11.68 3.18
N THR A 5 -2.34 12.36 2.53
CA THR A 5 -3.72 11.86 2.33
C THR A 5 -3.74 10.63 1.42
N ALA A 6 -2.84 10.58 0.44
CA ALA A 6 -2.72 9.47 -0.50
C ALA A 6 -2.09 8.22 0.10
N SER A 7 -1.09 8.40 0.96
CA SER A 7 -0.38 7.28 1.57
C SER A 7 -1.08 6.78 2.84
N ALA A 8 -1.85 7.61 3.54
CA ALA A 8 -2.47 7.23 4.83
C ALA A 8 -3.26 5.90 4.81
N PRO A 9 -4.25 5.68 3.92
CA PRO A 9 -5.01 4.44 3.92
C PRO A 9 -4.21 3.26 3.35
N VAL A 10 -3.30 3.51 2.40
CA VAL A 10 -2.40 2.49 1.85
C VAL A 10 -1.47 1.95 2.95
N VAL A 11 -0.86 2.86 3.71
CA VAL A 11 0.04 2.54 4.82
C VAL A 11 -0.71 1.81 5.93
N LEU A 12 -1.94 2.23 6.27
CA LEU A 12 -2.77 1.53 7.27
C LEU A 12 -3.06 0.08 6.86
N VAL A 13 -3.46 -0.15 5.61
CA VAL A 13 -3.73 -1.51 5.10
C VAL A 13 -2.45 -2.34 5.07
N ALA A 14 -1.34 -1.77 4.59
CA ALA A 14 -0.05 -2.46 4.56
C ALA A 14 0.45 -2.83 5.96
N MET A 15 0.29 -1.94 6.94
CA MET A 15 0.64 -2.20 8.34
C MET A 15 -0.23 -3.30 8.95
N ALA A 16 -1.55 -3.24 8.78
CA ALA A 16 -2.46 -4.25 9.31
C ALA A 16 -2.14 -5.65 8.77
N VAL A 17 -1.92 -5.77 7.46
CA VAL A 17 -1.56 -7.04 6.82
C VAL A 17 -0.17 -7.50 7.25
N GLY A 18 0.81 -6.60 7.29
CA GLY A 18 2.18 -6.91 7.73
C GLY A 18 2.23 -7.43 9.16
N ILE A 19 1.48 -6.80 10.07
CA ILE A 19 1.36 -7.24 11.47
C ILE A 19 0.67 -8.60 11.56
N GLY A 20 -0.43 -8.80 10.82
CA GLY A 20 -1.14 -10.08 10.83
C GLY A 20 -0.26 -11.27 10.41
N ILE A 21 0.53 -11.10 9.35
CA ILE A 21 1.47 -12.14 8.89
C ILE A 21 2.58 -12.38 9.91
N ALA A 22 3.15 -11.31 10.47
CA ALA A 22 4.21 -11.41 11.47
C ALA A 22 3.73 -12.15 12.74
N LEU A 23 2.48 -11.91 13.16
CA LEU A 23 1.86 -12.62 14.28
C LEU A 23 1.66 -14.10 13.98
N ILE A 24 1.17 -14.46 12.79
CA ILE A 24 1.01 -15.86 12.39
C ILE A 24 2.37 -16.56 12.37
N GLN A 25 3.40 -15.93 11.78
CA GLN A 25 4.76 -16.48 11.80
C GLN A 25 5.30 -16.69 13.22
N ALA A 26 5.04 -15.75 14.14
CA ALA A 26 5.49 -15.84 15.52
C ALA A 26 4.76 -16.93 16.31
N LEU A 27 3.43 -17.04 16.15
CA LEU A 27 2.58 -18.00 16.88
C LEU A 27 2.84 -19.45 16.48
N THR A 28 3.13 -19.71 15.20
CA THR A 28 3.37 -21.08 14.71
C THR A 28 4.83 -21.50 14.74
N GLN A 29 5.75 -20.62 15.17
CA GLN A 29 7.20 -20.85 15.20
C GLN A 29 7.79 -21.31 13.85
N ILE A 30 7.14 -20.99 12.72
CA ILE A 30 7.61 -21.41 11.39
C ILE A 30 8.75 -20.48 10.98
N GLN A 31 10.00 -20.93 11.16
CA GLN A 31 11.24 -20.24 10.75
C GLN A 31 11.89 -20.86 9.50
N GLU A 32 11.22 -21.84 8.89
CA GLU A 32 11.63 -22.48 7.63
C GLU A 32 11.49 -21.47 6.48
N ILE A 33 12.61 -21.11 5.85
CA ILE A 33 12.69 -20.04 4.85
C ILE A 33 11.81 -20.30 3.62
N THR A 34 11.63 -21.56 3.22
CA THR A 34 10.84 -21.95 2.04
C THR A 34 9.32 -21.85 2.26
N LEU A 35 8.83 -22.27 3.43
CA LEU A 35 7.39 -22.29 3.73
C LEU A 35 6.86 -20.90 4.13
N THR A 36 7.73 -20.02 4.62
CA THR A 36 7.40 -18.62 4.93
C THR A 36 7.39 -17.71 3.72
N PHE A 37 8.03 -18.11 2.61
CA PHE A 37 8.15 -17.26 1.42
C PHE A 37 6.85 -17.16 0.62
N VAL A 38 6.15 -18.28 0.43
CA VAL A 38 4.94 -18.36 -0.40
C VAL A 38 3.78 -17.53 0.17
N PRO A 39 3.38 -17.68 1.45
CA PRO A 39 2.29 -16.89 2.02
C PRO A 39 2.59 -15.39 1.99
N LYS A 40 3.87 -15.01 2.16
CA LYS A 40 4.32 -13.63 2.16
C LYS A 40 4.18 -12.97 0.79
N ILE A 41 4.54 -13.66 -0.29
CA ILE A 41 4.37 -13.15 -1.66
C ILE A 41 2.90 -12.96 -2.00
N VAL A 42 2.04 -13.95 -1.69
CA VAL A 42 0.61 -13.86 -1.96
C VAL A 42 -0.01 -12.67 -1.23
N ALA A 43 0.36 -12.46 0.03
CA ALA A 43 -0.12 -11.32 0.80
C ALA A 43 0.36 -9.98 0.25
N ILE A 44 1.64 -9.86 -0.16
CA ILE A 44 2.16 -8.64 -0.80
C ILE A 44 1.42 -8.37 -2.11
N MET A 45 1.19 -9.38 -2.95
CA MET A 45 0.43 -9.23 -4.19
C MET A 45 -1.00 -8.77 -3.93
N LEU A 46 -1.69 -9.33 -2.93
CA LEU A 46 -3.03 -8.88 -2.54
C LEU A 46 -3.04 -7.44 -2.05
N VAL A 47 -2.09 -7.05 -1.20
CA VAL A 47 -1.98 -5.68 -0.70
C VAL A 47 -1.77 -4.72 -1.86
N VAL A 48 -0.82 -5.00 -2.76
CA VAL A 48 -0.52 -4.16 -3.92
C VAL A 48 -1.72 -4.09 -4.87
N ALA A 49 -2.41 -5.21 -5.13
CA ALA A 49 -3.61 -5.23 -5.96
C ALA A 49 -4.74 -4.37 -5.37
N LEU A 50 -4.94 -4.41 -4.04
CA LEU A 50 -5.95 -3.61 -3.35
C LEU A 50 -5.58 -2.14 -3.24
N THR A 51 -4.30 -1.80 -3.09
CA THR A 51 -3.84 -0.41 -2.94
C THR A 51 -3.49 0.28 -4.26
N GLY A 52 -3.33 -0.47 -5.35
CA GLY A 52 -3.04 0.06 -6.69
C GLY A 52 -4.03 1.11 -7.18
N PRO A 53 -5.35 0.85 -7.18
CA PRO A 53 -6.35 1.84 -7.60
C PRO A 53 -6.34 3.11 -6.74
N PHE A 54 -6.08 2.95 -5.44
CA PHE A 54 -6.04 4.07 -4.50
C PHE A 54 -4.87 5.01 -4.80
N ILE A 55 -3.67 4.47 -5.03
CA ILE A 55 -2.49 5.24 -5.41
C ILE A 55 -2.73 5.95 -6.76
N GLY A 56 -3.35 5.26 -7.72
CA GLY A 56 -3.69 5.84 -9.03
C GLY A 56 -4.61 7.05 -8.93
N GLY A 57 -5.68 6.97 -8.12
CA GLY A 57 -6.60 8.09 -7.90
C GLY A 57 -5.93 9.33 -7.29
N GLN A 58 -4.93 9.13 -6.45
CA GLN A 58 -4.20 10.21 -5.78
C GLN A 58 -3.19 10.90 -6.71
N ILE A 59 -2.51 10.13 -7.55
CA ILE A 59 -1.66 10.69 -8.61
C ILE A 59 -2.51 11.50 -9.58
N SER A 60 -3.68 10.98 -9.98
CA SER A 60 -4.63 11.71 -10.82
C SER A 60 -5.09 13.03 -10.19
N ALA A 61 -5.47 13.01 -8.91
CA ALA A 61 -5.89 14.21 -8.19
C ALA A 61 -4.76 15.26 -8.12
N PHE A 62 -3.52 14.83 -7.89
CA PHE A 62 -2.37 15.73 -7.90
C PHE A 62 -2.12 16.33 -9.28
N THR A 63 -2.19 15.51 -10.33
CA THR A 63 -2.04 15.94 -11.72
C THR A 63 -3.09 16.99 -12.09
N ASN A 64 -4.35 16.79 -11.71
CA ASN A 64 -5.41 17.77 -11.95
C ASN A 64 -5.12 19.11 -11.28
N VAL A 65 -4.65 19.10 -10.02
CA VAL A 65 -4.26 20.33 -9.30
C VAL A 65 -3.11 21.07 -10.01
N ILE A 66 -2.15 20.33 -10.59
CA ILE A 66 -1.07 20.95 -11.36
C ILE A 66 -1.61 21.57 -12.65
N PHE A 67 -2.42 20.83 -13.41
CA PHE A 67 -2.99 21.33 -14.66
C PHE A 67 -3.88 22.55 -14.44
N GLU A 68 -4.70 22.55 -13.40
CA GLU A 68 -5.55 23.69 -13.01
C GLU A 68 -4.70 24.93 -12.67
N ARG A 69 -3.58 24.76 -11.97
CA ARG A 69 -2.64 25.87 -11.67
C ARG A 69 -1.94 26.41 -12.91
N ILE A 70 -1.68 25.55 -13.90
CA ILE A 70 -1.08 25.97 -15.17
C ILE A 70 -2.09 26.72 -16.03
N GLU A 71 -3.34 26.24 -16.08
CA GLU A 71 -4.42 26.86 -16.86
C GLU A 71 -4.80 28.25 -16.33
N HIS A 72 -4.87 28.40 -15.01
CA HIS A 72 -5.23 29.68 -14.39
C HIS A 72 -4.09 30.71 -14.33
N GLY A 73 -2.84 30.29 -14.55
CA GLY A 73 -1.67 31.18 -14.62
C GLY A 73 -1.44 31.99 -13.33
N PHE A 74 -0.82 31.36 -12.33
CA PHE A 74 -0.53 31.89 -10.98
C PHE A 74 -1.74 32.29 -10.13
#